data_AF-A0A3D8S3Z1-F1
#
_entry.id   AF-A0A3D8S3Z1-F1
#
_cell.length_a   1.000
_cell.length_b   1.000
_cell.length_c   1.000
_cell.angle_alpha   90.00
_cell.angle_beta   90.00
_cell.angle_gamma   90.00
#
_symmetry.space_group_name_H-M   'P 1'
#
loop_
_entity.id
_entity.type
_entity.pdbx_description
1 polymer ?
#
loop_
_entity_poly.entity_id
_entity_poly.type
_entity_poly.pdbx_seq_one_letter_code
_entity_poly.pdbx_strand_id
1 'polypeptide(L)'
;MNLFANAADPASTVARQHYVFAIRKYSHAIQIMIRSLAGDTRCVRRALLGCFLVFCFEVLHGNRSLALSHARSGCKLLRETLSTPNPNPGHPVLEPDIIHTFVRIELQIMTVFDESTFQRHRYAKAEGYNLVQPIPKALAQLEEAQLYLEGLLTRFLHFLYSKGEALIDWDSIVHGMSREQNGTCFQMPSVMHTPFPADVIPAEALDEQSSHISEILRWQDAFKPVLSTKQPTTRGRAALLQVNALAAQIVLESAFMNEECLLDKLLPVFQAIVTYAKEFNSYFTSRLSAFSADVCAGPPLYLTARMCRHGPVRREAIDLLRSTRRREGTWDSLVVAEIATWLMEIEEEGMEGNFIPETSRVRVAKANLDEPKEDLLLTCMKRVRRPDGTMDCVTATVNWDQVVQRKKDVFIS
;
A
#
# COMPACT_ATOMS: atom_id res chain seq x y z
N MET A 1 2.33 -17.15 -14.46
CA MET A 1 3.28 -16.31 -15.20
C MET A 1 3.67 -16.98 -16.52
N ASN A 2 2.80 -16.98 -17.53
CA ASN A 2 3.12 -17.50 -18.88
C ASN A 2 3.60 -16.36 -19.80
N LEU A 3 4.68 -15.69 -19.39
CA LEU A 3 5.21 -14.48 -20.04
C LEU A 3 5.84 -14.72 -21.43
N PHE A 4 5.94 -15.97 -21.91
CA PHE A 4 6.70 -16.31 -23.11
C PHE A 4 5.95 -17.30 -24.02
N ALA A 5 4.77 -16.89 -24.52
CA ALA A 5 3.99 -17.71 -25.44
C ALA A 5 4.52 -17.68 -26.90
N ASN A 6 5.42 -16.76 -27.26
CA ASN A 6 6.09 -16.76 -28.56
C ASN A 6 7.53 -17.28 -28.43
N ALA A 7 7.71 -18.56 -28.76
CA ALA A 7 8.99 -19.27 -28.74
C ALA A 7 9.95 -18.87 -29.88
N ALA A 8 9.61 -17.86 -30.69
CA ALA A 8 10.36 -17.46 -31.88
C ALA A 8 11.19 -16.16 -31.70
N ASP A 9 11.04 -15.44 -30.59
CA ASP A 9 11.78 -14.20 -30.32
C ASP A 9 13.08 -14.48 -29.50
N PRO A 10 14.27 -14.07 -30.00
CA PRO A 10 15.53 -14.16 -29.24
C PRO A 10 15.48 -13.48 -27.87
N ALA A 11 14.79 -12.35 -27.73
CA ALA A 11 14.66 -11.64 -26.45
C ALA A 11 13.83 -12.44 -25.43
N SER A 12 12.74 -13.06 -25.90
CA SER A 12 11.92 -14.02 -25.14
C SER A 12 12.73 -15.24 -24.67
N THR A 13 13.67 -15.71 -25.49
CA THR A 13 14.53 -16.86 -25.15
C THR A 13 15.54 -16.52 -24.05
N VAL A 14 16.21 -15.38 -24.15
CA VAL A 14 17.16 -14.91 -23.13
C VAL A 14 16.44 -14.61 -21.81
N ALA A 15 15.29 -13.95 -21.85
CA ALA A 15 14.47 -13.69 -20.68
C ALA A 15 14.04 -14.99 -19.97
N ARG A 16 13.66 -16.02 -20.73
CA ARG A 16 13.34 -17.35 -20.19
C ARG A 16 14.54 -18.02 -19.53
N GLN A 17 15.74 -17.91 -20.11
CA GLN A 17 16.97 -18.45 -19.52
C GLN A 17 17.31 -17.76 -18.19
N HIS A 18 17.23 -16.43 -18.15
CA HIS A 18 17.43 -15.66 -16.92
C HIS A 18 16.41 -16.03 -15.84
N TYR A 19 15.14 -16.20 -16.21
CA TYR A 19 14.10 -16.64 -15.29
C TYR A 19 14.36 -18.02 -14.69
N VAL A 20 14.71 -19.02 -15.52
CA VAL A 20 15.05 -20.37 -15.05
C VAL A 20 16.27 -20.35 -14.13
N PHE A 21 17.29 -19.54 -14.49
CA PHE A 21 18.46 -19.36 -13.64
C PHE A 21 18.10 -18.74 -12.28
N ALA A 22 17.27 -17.69 -12.27
CA ALA A 22 16.82 -17.01 -11.07
C ALA A 22 16.08 -17.97 -10.12
N ILE A 23 15.15 -18.79 -10.63
CA ILE A 23 14.46 -19.81 -9.83
C ILE A 23 15.45 -20.81 -9.23
N ARG A 24 16.39 -21.34 -10.02
CA ARG A 24 17.39 -22.29 -9.51
C ARG A 24 18.23 -21.69 -8.39
N LYS A 25 18.66 -20.43 -8.53
CA LYS A 25 19.42 -19.72 -7.50
C LYS A 25 18.57 -19.44 -6.26
N TYR A 26 17.31 -19.08 -6.44
CA TYR A 26 16.36 -18.88 -5.36
C TYR A 26 16.13 -20.16 -4.55
N SER A 27 15.83 -21.29 -5.21
CA SER A 27 15.68 -22.59 -4.54
C SER A 27 16.94 -23.00 -3.78
N HIS A 28 18.12 -22.77 -4.37
CA HIS A 28 19.39 -23.03 -3.71
C HIS A 28 19.61 -22.13 -2.48
N ALA A 29 19.27 -20.84 -2.58
CA ALA A 29 19.37 -19.90 -1.47
C ALA A 29 18.48 -20.30 -0.30
N ILE A 30 17.22 -20.73 -0.55
CA ILE A 30 16.33 -21.23 0.49
C ILE A 30 16.96 -22.41 1.25
N GLN A 31 17.51 -23.39 0.53
CA GLN A 31 18.12 -24.56 1.15
C GLN A 31 19.29 -24.18 2.07
N ILE A 32 20.12 -23.22 1.65
CA ILE A 32 21.22 -22.71 2.47
C ILE A 32 20.69 -21.93 3.67
N MET A 33 19.68 -21.07 3.48
CA MET A 33 19.06 -20.31 4.57
C MET A 33 18.51 -21.25 5.64
N ILE A 34 17.72 -22.27 5.27
CA ILE A 34 17.17 -23.26 6.20
C ILE A 34 18.29 -23.94 7.02
N ARG A 35 19.37 -24.36 6.38
CA ARG A 35 20.52 -24.97 7.08
C ARG A 35 21.24 -23.98 8.00
N SER A 36 21.40 -22.74 7.58
CA SER A 36 22.09 -21.70 8.35
C SER A 36 21.30 -21.24 9.59
N LEU A 37 19.97 -21.41 9.59
CA LEU A 37 19.10 -21.01 10.69
C LEU A 37 19.02 -22.07 11.81
N ALA A 38 19.43 -23.31 11.54
CA ALA A 38 19.33 -24.43 12.48
C ALA A 38 20.39 -24.44 13.62
N GLY A 39 21.29 -23.44 13.70
CA GLY A 39 22.56 -23.59 14.43
C GLY A 39 22.97 -22.58 15.51
N ASP A 40 22.50 -21.31 15.57
CA ASP A 40 23.03 -20.32 16.55
C ASP A 40 22.23 -18.99 16.62
N THR A 41 22.31 -18.22 17.72
CA THR A 41 21.69 -16.87 17.92
C THR A 41 22.24 -15.77 17.00
N ARG A 42 23.34 -16.00 16.28
CA ARG A 42 23.74 -15.25 15.05
C ARG A 42 22.77 -15.48 13.86
N CYS A 43 21.59 -16.02 14.14
CA CYS A 43 20.49 -16.34 13.24
C CYS A 43 19.64 -15.11 12.92
N VAL A 44 19.39 -14.20 13.87
CA VAL A 44 18.39 -13.13 13.70
C VAL A 44 18.66 -12.23 12.51
N ARG A 45 19.87 -11.64 12.41
CA ARG A 45 20.24 -10.77 11.28
C ARG A 45 20.10 -11.49 9.93
N ARG A 46 20.57 -12.73 9.85
CA ARG A 46 20.48 -13.55 8.61
C ARG A 46 19.04 -13.94 8.29
N ALA A 47 18.23 -14.24 9.31
CA ALA A 47 16.81 -14.54 9.17
C ALA A 47 16.05 -13.33 8.66
N LEU A 48 16.31 -12.13 9.19
CA LEU A 48 15.72 -10.87 8.72
C LEU A 48 16.08 -10.60 7.26
N LEU A 49 17.36 -10.69 6.90
CA LEU A 49 17.79 -10.55 5.50
C LEU A 49 17.17 -11.64 4.60
N GLY A 50 17.02 -12.86 5.10
CA GLY A 50 16.35 -13.96 4.40
C GLY A 50 14.87 -13.67 4.15
N CYS A 51 14.13 -13.23 5.18
CA CYS A 51 12.74 -12.78 5.06
C CYS A 51 12.61 -11.67 4.02
N PHE A 52 13.49 -10.67 4.06
CA PHE A 52 13.49 -9.56 3.11
C PHE A 52 13.72 -10.01 1.66
N LEU A 53 14.73 -10.85 1.41
CA LEU A 53 15.05 -11.33 0.07
C LEU A 53 13.98 -12.26 -0.48
N VAL A 54 13.43 -13.14 0.36
CA VAL A 54 12.31 -14.00 -0.04
C VAL A 54 11.08 -13.16 -0.35
N PHE A 55 10.75 -12.18 0.48
CA PHE A 55 9.67 -11.23 0.20
C PHE A 55 9.84 -10.58 -1.17
N CYS A 56 11.02 -10.02 -1.47
CA CYS A 56 11.28 -9.39 -2.76
C CYS A 56 11.13 -10.36 -3.93
N PHE A 57 11.68 -11.58 -3.80
CA PHE A 57 11.61 -12.58 -4.87
C PHE A 57 10.19 -13.05 -5.12
N GLU A 58 9.43 -13.37 -4.07
CA GLU A 58 8.05 -13.85 -4.19
C GLU A 58 7.11 -12.77 -4.74
N VAL A 59 7.33 -11.51 -4.35
CA VAL A 59 6.66 -10.36 -4.98
C VAL A 59 6.95 -10.30 -6.48
N LEU A 60 8.20 -10.47 -6.90
CA LEU A 60 8.58 -10.47 -8.32
C LEU A 60 8.01 -11.66 -9.08
N HIS A 61 8.00 -12.84 -8.44
CA HIS A 61 7.45 -14.07 -8.98
C HIS A 61 5.92 -14.04 -9.09
N GLY A 62 5.27 -13.17 -8.31
CA GLY A 62 3.81 -13.02 -8.26
C GLY A 62 3.13 -13.83 -7.16
N ASN A 63 3.89 -14.52 -6.31
CA ASN A 63 3.36 -15.26 -5.17
C ASN A 63 3.17 -14.32 -3.97
N ARG A 64 2.07 -13.57 -3.99
CA ARG A 64 1.78 -12.55 -2.96
C ARG A 64 1.56 -13.15 -1.57
N SER A 65 0.95 -14.34 -1.50
CA SER A 65 0.68 -15.01 -0.23
C SER A 65 1.97 -15.35 0.52
N LEU A 66 2.93 -16.01 -0.17
CA LEU A 66 4.24 -16.30 0.43
C LEU A 66 5.03 -15.03 0.74
N ALA A 67 5.00 -14.03 -0.15
CA ALA A 67 5.63 -12.75 0.12
C ALA A 67 5.13 -12.14 1.45
N LEU A 68 3.82 -11.97 1.61
CA LEU A 68 3.23 -11.41 2.82
C LEU A 68 3.53 -12.25 4.07
N SER A 69 3.54 -13.58 3.94
CA SER A 69 3.93 -14.48 5.03
C SER A 69 5.36 -14.19 5.51
N HIS A 70 6.33 -14.11 4.59
CA HIS A 70 7.73 -13.82 4.93
C HIS A 70 7.94 -12.40 5.49
N ALA A 71 7.23 -11.42 4.94
CA ALA A 71 7.21 -10.05 5.44
C ALA A 71 6.74 -10.00 6.90
N ARG A 72 5.60 -10.64 7.21
CA ARG A 72 5.03 -10.72 8.57
C ARG A 72 5.95 -11.46 9.54
N SER A 73 6.53 -12.59 9.13
CA SER A 73 7.51 -13.32 9.94
C SER A 73 8.73 -12.45 10.27
N GLY A 74 9.23 -11.67 9.31
CA GLY A 74 10.35 -10.76 9.52
C GLY A 74 10.00 -9.60 10.47
N CYS A 75 8.84 -8.95 10.30
CA CYS A 75 8.36 -7.92 11.23
C CYS A 75 8.16 -8.47 12.65
N LYS A 76 7.67 -9.71 12.79
CA LYS A 76 7.55 -10.39 14.10
C LYS A 76 8.93 -10.61 14.73
N LEU A 77 9.87 -11.18 13.98
CA LEU A 77 11.23 -11.45 14.45
C LEU A 77 11.96 -10.16 14.87
N LEU A 78 11.82 -9.08 14.09
CA LEU A 78 12.41 -7.78 14.43
C LEU A 78 11.89 -7.28 15.78
N ARG A 79 10.58 -7.29 15.99
CA ARG A 79 9.97 -6.81 17.25
C ARG A 79 10.39 -7.63 18.46
N GLU A 80 10.43 -8.96 18.32
CA GLU A 80 10.93 -9.86 19.38
C GLU A 80 12.39 -9.51 19.73
N THR A 81 13.21 -9.25 18.72
CA THR A 81 14.62 -8.85 18.90
C THR A 81 14.77 -7.49 19.59
N LEU A 82 13.96 -6.51 19.21
CA LEU A 82 14.01 -5.16 19.79
C LEU A 82 13.42 -5.11 21.21
N SER A 83 12.52 -6.04 21.54
CA SER A 83 11.91 -6.16 22.86
C SER A 83 12.81 -6.89 23.86
N THR A 84 13.76 -7.70 23.40
CA THR A 84 14.74 -8.35 24.28
C THR A 84 15.79 -7.33 24.77
N PRO A 85 16.06 -7.23 26.09
CA PRO A 85 17.07 -6.32 26.62
C PRO A 85 18.43 -6.59 25.99
N ASN A 86 19.06 -5.56 25.43
CA ASN A 86 20.39 -5.70 24.86
C ASN A 86 21.44 -5.84 25.99
N PRO A 87 22.15 -6.98 26.08
CA PRO A 87 23.16 -7.16 27.11
C PRO A 87 24.37 -6.23 26.94
N ASN A 88 24.57 -5.65 25.75
CA ASN A 88 25.64 -4.68 25.45
C ASN A 88 25.07 -3.37 24.87
N PRO A 89 24.64 -2.41 25.72
CA PRO A 89 23.98 -1.18 25.28
C PRO A 89 24.78 -0.32 24.28
N GLY A 90 26.11 -0.45 24.26
CA GLY A 90 26.99 0.28 23.33
C GLY A 90 27.11 -0.32 21.93
N HIS A 91 26.55 -1.50 21.69
CA HIS A 91 26.57 -2.16 20.38
C HIS A 91 25.14 -2.45 19.92
N PRO A 92 24.65 -1.80 18.85
CA PRO A 92 23.30 -2.06 18.35
C PRO A 92 23.18 -3.53 17.91
N VAL A 93 22.10 -4.19 18.34
CA VAL A 93 21.83 -5.61 18.02
C VAL A 93 21.63 -5.81 16.51
N LEU A 94 21.12 -4.79 15.82
CA LEU A 94 20.84 -4.77 14.39
C LEU A 94 21.23 -3.40 13.79
N GLU A 95 21.62 -3.41 12.53
CA GLU A 95 21.86 -2.18 11.77
C GLU A 95 20.57 -1.36 11.59
N PRO A 96 20.61 -0.02 11.70
CA PRO A 96 19.45 0.84 11.48
C PRO A 96 18.75 0.57 10.14
N ASP A 97 19.51 0.31 9.08
CA ASP A 97 18.97 0.05 7.74
C ASP A 97 18.06 -1.18 7.71
N ILE A 98 18.36 -2.23 8.48
CA ILE A 98 17.50 -3.42 8.58
C ILE A 98 16.20 -3.04 9.30
N ILE A 99 16.29 -2.27 10.38
CA ILE A 99 15.11 -1.80 11.13
C ILE A 99 14.19 -1.00 10.21
N HIS A 100 14.74 0.00 9.51
CA HIS A 100 13.99 0.84 8.57
C HIS A 100 13.37 0.05 7.42
N THR A 101 14.09 -0.94 6.89
CA THR A 101 13.56 -1.82 5.83
C THR A 101 12.28 -2.51 6.29
N PHE A 102 12.25 -3.02 7.52
CA PHE A 102 11.08 -3.71 8.06
C PHE A 102 9.95 -2.77 8.49
N VAL A 103 10.26 -1.53 8.89
CA VAL A 103 9.24 -0.48 9.07
C VAL A 103 8.52 -0.22 7.74
N ARG A 104 9.27 -0.09 6.63
CA ARG A 104 8.68 0.13 5.30
C ARG A 104 7.89 -1.07 4.79
N ILE A 105 8.33 -2.29 5.11
CA ILE A 105 7.56 -3.50 4.81
C ILE A 105 6.26 -3.55 5.61
N GLU A 106 6.27 -3.15 6.88
CA GLU A 106 5.05 -3.06 7.68
C GLU A 106 4.06 -2.06 7.08
N LEU A 107 4.53 -0.90 6.60
CA LEU A 107 3.71 0.03 5.82
C LEU A 107 3.12 -0.62 4.55
N GLN A 108 3.89 -1.45 3.83
CA GLN A 108 3.36 -2.18 2.68
C GLN A 108 2.27 -3.18 3.05
N ILE A 109 2.47 -3.94 4.14
CA ILE A 109 1.47 -4.88 4.64
C ILE A 109 0.18 -4.12 4.98
N MET A 110 0.27 -3.05 5.77
CA MET A 110 -0.89 -2.28 6.21
C MET A 110 -1.61 -1.54 5.07
N THR A 111 -0.91 -1.13 4.01
CA THR A 111 -1.55 -0.49 2.85
C THR A 111 -2.26 -1.48 1.93
N VAL A 112 -1.78 -2.73 1.83
CA VAL A 112 -2.46 -3.77 1.03
C VAL A 112 -3.44 -4.56 1.88
N PHE A 113 -2.98 -5.31 2.86
CA PHE A 113 -3.82 -6.13 3.73
C PHE A 113 -3.02 -6.64 4.93
N ASP A 114 -3.44 -6.25 6.13
CA ASP A 114 -2.90 -6.79 7.38
C ASP A 114 -3.91 -7.72 8.05
N GLU A 115 -3.49 -8.96 8.31
CA GLU A 115 -4.30 -9.96 9.03
C GLU A 115 -4.03 -9.94 10.54
N SER A 116 -3.17 -9.04 10.99
CA SER A 116 -2.87 -8.83 12.40
C SER A 116 -4.12 -8.50 13.21
N THR A 117 -4.14 -8.94 14.46
CA THR A 117 -5.28 -8.70 15.35
C THR A 117 -5.44 -7.22 15.69
N PHE A 118 -6.67 -6.75 15.89
CA PHE A 118 -6.95 -5.38 16.35
C PHE A 118 -6.22 -5.04 17.64
N GLN A 119 -6.09 -6.02 18.55
CA GLN A 119 -5.33 -5.88 19.78
C GLN A 119 -3.85 -5.60 19.50
N ARG A 120 -3.23 -6.24 18.50
CA ARG A 120 -1.86 -5.90 18.09
C ARG A 120 -1.77 -4.44 17.64
N HIS A 121 -2.65 -3.99 16.75
CA HIS A 121 -2.63 -2.61 16.26
C HIS A 121 -2.83 -1.59 17.40
N ARG A 122 -3.63 -1.93 18.41
CA ARG A 122 -3.83 -1.11 19.61
C ARG A 122 -2.56 -0.91 20.44
N TYR A 123 -1.67 -1.90 20.49
CA TYR A 123 -0.37 -1.76 21.14
C TYR A 123 0.63 -1.01 20.23
N ALA A 124 0.72 -1.41 18.97
CA ALA A 124 1.71 -0.89 18.02
C ALA A 124 1.53 0.60 17.71
N LYS A 125 0.31 1.15 17.78
CA LYS A 125 0.08 2.60 17.57
C LYS A 125 0.77 3.50 18.62
N ALA A 126 1.14 2.95 19.78
CA ALA A 126 1.87 3.65 20.83
C ALA A 126 3.38 3.40 20.76
N GLU A 127 3.84 2.40 20.00
CA GLU A 127 5.26 2.13 19.81
C GLU A 127 5.93 3.26 19.04
N GLY A 128 7.16 3.62 19.45
CA GLY A 128 7.93 4.67 18.77
C GLY A 128 7.40 6.10 18.94
N TYR A 129 6.32 6.34 19.72
CA TYR A 129 5.79 7.68 19.97
C TYR A 129 6.88 8.69 20.39
N ASN A 130 7.71 8.28 21.35
CA ASN A 130 8.79 9.12 21.89
C ASN A 130 9.97 9.31 20.92
N LEU A 131 10.08 8.49 19.87
CA LEU A 131 11.18 8.57 18.90
C LEU A 131 10.90 9.60 17.79
N VAL A 132 9.63 9.98 17.60
CA VAL A 132 9.19 10.91 16.55
C VAL A 132 8.49 12.16 17.09
N GLN A 133 8.58 12.41 18.40
CA GLN A 133 8.06 13.61 19.05
C GLN A 133 9.11 14.22 20.00
N PRO A 134 9.20 15.56 20.09
CA PRO A 134 8.45 16.54 19.30
C PRO A 134 8.96 16.65 17.85
N ILE A 135 8.05 16.86 16.89
CA ILE A 135 8.42 17.24 15.51
C ILE A 135 9.07 18.63 15.55
N PRO A 136 10.28 18.82 14.98
CA PRO A 136 10.96 20.10 14.92
C PRO A 136 10.13 21.17 14.18
N LYS A 137 10.40 22.46 14.45
CA LYS A 137 9.74 23.57 13.71
C LYS A 137 10.13 23.62 12.23
N ALA A 138 11.32 23.15 11.90
CA ALA A 138 11.86 23.09 10.55
C ALA A 138 12.81 21.90 10.46
N LEU A 139 12.61 21.05 9.45
CA LEU A 139 13.49 19.95 9.10
C LEU A 139 14.55 20.45 8.14
N ALA A 140 15.79 19.99 8.30
CA ALA A 140 16.92 20.44 7.49
C ALA A 140 17.36 19.38 6.47
N GLN A 141 17.14 18.09 6.78
CA GLN A 141 17.62 16.97 5.98
C GLN A 141 16.48 16.07 5.53
N LEU A 142 16.66 15.48 4.36
CA LEU A 142 15.68 14.61 3.74
C LEU A 142 15.54 13.28 4.51
N GLU A 143 16.65 12.73 4.97
CA GLU A 143 16.71 11.49 5.74
C GLU A 143 15.99 11.63 7.09
N GLU A 144 16.19 12.77 7.76
CA GLU A 144 15.46 13.12 8.99
C GLU A 144 13.95 13.22 8.72
N ALA A 145 13.55 13.97 7.69
CA ALA A 145 12.15 14.11 7.32
C ALA A 145 11.48 12.77 7.02
N GLN A 146 12.19 11.88 6.33
CA GLN A 146 11.73 10.53 6.01
C GLN A 146 11.52 9.69 7.28
N LEU A 147 12.45 9.71 8.23
CA LEU A 147 12.32 9.00 9.51
C LEU A 147 11.06 9.45 10.28
N TYR A 148 10.82 10.76 10.39
CA TYR A 148 9.62 11.28 11.04
C TYR A 148 8.35 10.82 10.30
N LEU A 149 8.34 10.91 8.96
CA LEU A 149 7.18 10.50 8.18
C LEU A 149 6.89 9.02 8.36
N GLU A 150 7.89 8.13 8.24
CA GLU A 150 7.74 6.68 8.42
C GLU A 150 7.11 6.33 9.78
N GLY A 151 7.53 6.99 10.86
CA GLY A 151 6.95 6.78 12.18
C GLY A 151 5.53 7.30 12.31
N LEU A 152 5.22 8.47 11.74
CA LEU A 152 3.84 8.99 11.70
C LEU A 152 2.93 8.07 10.89
N LEU A 153 3.37 7.63 9.71
CA LEU A 153 2.63 6.71 8.84
C LEU A 153 2.30 5.41 9.58
N THR A 154 3.30 4.82 10.23
CA THR A 154 3.16 3.55 10.96
C THR A 154 2.14 3.69 12.09
N ARG A 155 2.26 4.74 12.92
CA ARG A 155 1.35 4.97 14.05
C ARG A 155 -0.09 5.18 13.62
N PHE A 156 -0.33 6.02 12.61
CA PHE A 156 -1.71 6.30 12.21
C PHE A 156 -2.36 5.09 11.51
N LEU A 157 -1.60 4.32 10.73
CA LEU A 157 -2.13 3.10 10.11
C LEU A 157 -2.52 2.09 11.21
N HIS A 158 -1.67 1.88 12.22
CA HIS A 158 -2.06 1.08 13.38
C HIS A 158 -3.28 1.65 14.12
N PHE A 159 -3.40 2.97 14.26
CA PHE A 159 -4.61 3.58 14.81
C PHE A 159 -5.86 3.17 14.01
N LEU A 160 -5.86 3.32 12.69
CA LEU A 160 -7.01 2.98 11.84
C LEU A 160 -7.39 1.50 11.95
N TYR A 161 -6.42 0.60 11.86
CA TYR A 161 -6.67 -0.83 12.05
C TYR A 161 -7.16 -1.13 13.47
N SER A 162 -6.65 -0.47 14.52
CA SER A 162 -7.08 -0.70 15.91
C SER A 162 -8.55 -0.34 16.17
N LYS A 163 -9.14 0.48 15.31
CA LYS A 163 -10.56 0.88 15.36
C LYS A 163 -11.43 0.01 14.46
N GLY A 164 -10.89 -1.01 13.80
CA GLY A 164 -11.65 -1.92 12.92
C GLY A 164 -12.89 -2.52 13.57
N GLU A 165 -12.88 -2.82 14.88
CA GLU A 165 -14.08 -3.29 15.61
C GLU A 165 -15.20 -2.23 15.70
N ALA A 166 -14.87 -0.94 15.63
CA ALA A 166 -15.80 0.18 15.69
C ALA A 166 -16.03 0.85 14.32
N LEU A 167 -15.32 0.40 13.28
CA LEU A 167 -15.35 0.95 11.92
C LEU A 167 -15.93 -0.03 10.89
N ILE A 168 -16.03 -1.31 11.25
CA ILE A 168 -16.35 -2.40 10.32
C ILE A 168 -17.47 -3.24 10.92
N ASP A 169 -18.68 -3.14 10.35
CA ASP A 169 -19.72 -4.14 10.57
C ASP A 169 -19.35 -5.42 9.80
N TRP A 170 -18.45 -6.20 10.41
CA TRP A 170 -18.02 -7.48 9.86
C TRP A 170 -19.18 -8.45 9.74
N ASP A 171 -20.19 -8.40 10.62
CA ASP A 171 -21.30 -9.33 10.58
C ASP A 171 -22.18 -9.08 9.35
N SER A 172 -22.47 -7.84 8.99
CA SER A 172 -23.19 -7.51 7.74
C SER A 172 -22.40 -7.87 6.48
N ILE A 173 -21.07 -7.69 6.49
CA ILE A 173 -20.19 -8.03 5.35
C ILE A 173 -20.01 -9.55 5.20
N VAL A 174 -19.95 -10.29 6.31
CA VAL A 174 -19.63 -11.74 6.34
C VAL A 174 -20.86 -12.62 6.15
N HIS A 175 -22.02 -12.27 6.70
CA HIS A 175 -23.22 -13.11 6.61
C HIS A 175 -23.85 -13.13 5.20
N GLY A 176 -23.52 -12.17 4.33
CA GLY A 176 -23.96 -12.13 2.93
C GLY A 176 -23.03 -12.82 1.92
N MET A 177 -21.84 -13.25 2.34
CA MET A 177 -20.81 -13.75 1.41
C MET A 177 -20.28 -15.12 1.84
N SER A 178 -20.69 -16.16 1.12
CA SER A 178 -20.23 -17.52 1.33
C SER A 178 -18.71 -17.64 1.25
N ARG A 179 -18.13 -18.29 2.26
CA ARG A 179 -16.71 -18.63 2.36
C ARG A 179 -16.40 -19.73 1.33
N GLU A 180 -16.08 -19.35 0.10
CA GLU A 180 -15.63 -20.33 -0.90
C GLU A 180 -14.31 -20.97 -0.48
N GLN A 181 -14.30 -22.30 -0.45
CA GLN A 181 -13.26 -23.12 0.18
C GLN A 181 -11.97 -23.25 -0.65
N ASN A 182 -11.91 -22.75 -1.89
CA ASN A 182 -10.87 -23.15 -2.86
C ASN A 182 -10.06 -22.01 -3.51
N GLY A 183 -10.13 -20.78 -3.00
CA GLY A 183 -9.30 -19.67 -3.50
C GLY A 183 -8.68 -18.86 -2.37
N THR A 184 -7.52 -18.24 -2.61
CA THR A 184 -6.95 -17.22 -1.70
C THR A 184 -7.85 -15.98 -1.73
N CYS A 185 -8.90 -16.03 -0.92
CA CYS A 185 -9.83 -14.92 -0.76
C CYS A 185 -9.18 -13.84 0.11
N PHE A 186 -8.77 -12.73 -0.49
CA PHE A 186 -8.39 -11.53 0.26
C PHE A 186 -9.65 -10.70 0.51
N GLN A 187 -10.15 -10.77 1.75
CA GLN A 187 -11.04 -9.73 2.26
C GLN A 187 -10.18 -8.46 2.38
N MET A 188 -10.48 -7.39 1.65
CA MET A 188 -9.68 -6.16 1.68
C MET A 188 -10.38 -5.05 2.47
N PRO A 189 -10.46 -5.11 3.82
CA PRO A 189 -10.38 -3.88 4.58
C PRO A 189 -8.91 -3.44 4.57
N SER A 190 -8.56 -2.66 3.55
CA SER A 190 -7.37 -1.80 3.60
C SER A 190 -7.82 -0.41 4.04
N VAL A 191 -6.90 0.38 4.61
CA VAL A 191 -7.09 1.83 4.81
C VAL A 191 -7.44 2.57 3.51
N MET A 192 -7.19 1.96 2.35
CA MET A 192 -7.53 2.47 1.01
C MET A 192 -8.96 2.08 0.58
N HIS A 193 -9.59 1.18 1.32
CA HIS A 193 -10.90 0.55 1.04
C HIS A 193 -11.83 0.60 2.25
N THR A 194 -11.61 1.59 3.13
CA THR A 194 -12.28 1.72 4.43
C THR A 194 -13.78 1.42 4.28
N PRO A 195 -14.31 0.42 5.00
CA PRO A 195 -15.75 0.14 4.99
C PRO A 195 -16.51 1.31 5.62
N PHE A 196 -17.84 1.28 5.51
CA PHE A 196 -18.66 2.35 6.08
C PHE A 196 -18.41 2.41 7.58
N PRO A 197 -18.05 3.60 8.13
CA PRO A 197 -17.88 3.74 9.58
C PRO A 197 -19.17 3.33 10.29
N ALA A 198 -19.05 2.87 11.54
CA ALA A 198 -20.22 2.57 12.35
C ALA A 198 -21.07 3.83 12.57
N ASP A 199 -22.36 3.62 12.83
CA ASP A 199 -23.32 4.71 13.08
C ASP A 199 -22.91 5.62 14.25
N VAL A 200 -22.15 5.07 15.21
CA VAL A 200 -21.63 5.80 16.37
C VAL A 200 -20.12 5.65 16.44
N ILE A 201 -19.42 6.77 16.30
CA ILE A 201 -17.97 6.85 16.45
C ILE A 201 -17.65 7.31 17.89
N PRO A 202 -16.84 6.57 18.67
CA PRO A 202 -16.44 6.99 20.01
C PRO A 202 -15.68 8.32 20.01
N ALA A 203 -15.93 9.18 21.02
CA ALA A 203 -15.28 10.49 21.13
C ALA A 203 -13.74 10.38 21.18
N GLU A 204 -13.23 9.36 21.87
CA GLU A 204 -11.80 9.10 21.98
C GLU A 204 -11.16 8.78 20.62
N ALA A 205 -11.93 8.21 19.68
CA ALA A 205 -11.46 7.95 18.33
C ALA A 205 -11.34 9.24 17.51
N LEU A 206 -12.28 10.19 17.68
CA LEU A 206 -12.24 11.51 17.04
C LEU A 206 -11.08 12.36 17.58
N ASP A 207 -10.84 12.31 18.89
CA ASP A 207 -9.71 13.01 19.52
C ASP A 207 -8.37 12.45 19.02
N GLU A 208 -8.25 11.13 18.95
CA GLU A 208 -7.05 10.44 18.46
C GLU A 208 -6.79 10.73 16.97
N GLN A 209 -7.84 10.74 16.13
CA GLN A 209 -7.76 11.17 14.73
C GLN A 209 -7.30 12.62 14.62
N SER A 210 -7.88 13.53 15.40
CA SER A 210 -7.52 14.95 15.40
C SER A 210 -6.06 15.18 15.79
N SER A 211 -5.54 14.36 16.73
CA SER A 211 -4.14 14.35 17.11
C SER A 211 -3.25 13.96 15.93
N HIS A 212 -3.56 12.86 15.24
CA HIS A 212 -2.79 12.41 14.07
C HIS A 212 -2.85 13.40 12.89
N ILE A 213 -4.00 14.02 12.63
CA ILE A 213 -4.13 15.10 11.63
C ILE A 213 -3.21 16.26 12.01
N SER A 214 -3.18 16.66 13.27
CA SER A 214 -2.31 17.74 13.75
C SER A 214 -0.82 17.40 13.61
N GLU A 215 -0.44 16.14 13.86
CA GLU A 215 0.94 15.66 13.70
C GLU A 215 1.38 15.69 12.23
N ILE A 216 0.55 15.18 11.30
CA ILE A 216 0.92 15.15 9.87
C ILE A 216 0.99 16.57 9.28
N LEU A 217 0.08 17.47 9.66
CA LEU A 217 0.11 18.87 9.22
C LEU A 217 1.35 19.60 9.75
N ARG A 218 1.72 19.36 11.02
CA ARG A 218 2.96 19.91 11.60
C ARG A 218 4.21 19.40 10.88
N TRP A 219 4.24 18.11 10.52
CA TRP A 219 5.32 17.56 9.71
C TRP A 219 5.40 18.23 8.34
N GLN A 220 4.26 18.40 7.65
CA GLN A 220 4.22 19.07 6.34
C GLN A 220 4.76 20.52 6.44
N ASP A 221 4.39 21.25 7.49
CA ASP A 221 4.92 22.60 7.74
C ASP A 221 6.43 22.59 7.98
N ALA A 222 6.91 21.70 8.85
CA ALA A 222 8.33 21.55 9.16
C ALA A 222 9.14 21.09 7.94
N PHE A 223 8.52 20.38 7.00
CA PHE A 223 9.16 19.82 5.81
C PHE A 223 9.33 20.82 4.66
N LYS A 224 8.60 21.96 4.68
CA LYS A 224 8.67 23.00 3.64
C LYS A 224 10.09 23.42 3.22
N PRO A 225 11.07 23.61 4.14
CA PRO A 225 12.43 23.96 3.76
C PRO A 225 13.10 22.88 2.89
N VAL A 226 13.01 21.60 3.28
CA VAL A 226 13.55 20.48 2.51
C VAL A 226 12.85 20.36 1.16
N LEU A 227 11.51 20.50 1.16
CA LEU A 227 10.71 20.45 -0.05
C LEU A 227 11.12 21.54 -1.06
N SER A 228 11.45 22.74 -0.60
CA SER A 228 11.84 23.88 -1.44
C SER A 228 13.19 23.75 -2.17
N THR A 229 13.92 22.65 -1.96
CA THR A 229 15.22 22.40 -2.60
C THR A 229 15.14 22.46 -4.13
N LYS A 230 16.16 23.10 -4.73
CA LYS A 230 16.33 23.16 -6.20
C LYS A 230 17.16 21.99 -6.74
N GLN A 231 17.78 21.18 -5.88
CA GLN A 231 18.59 20.05 -6.30
C GLN A 231 17.68 18.95 -6.86
N PRO A 232 17.78 18.58 -8.16
CA PRO A 232 16.79 17.69 -8.80
C PRO A 232 16.59 16.35 -8.09
N THR A 233 17.68 15.72 -7.65
CA THR A 233 17.65 14.44 -6.93
C THR A 233 16.90 14.52 -5.61
N THR A 234 17.24 15.53 -4.80
CA THR A 234 16.64 15.76 -3.50
C THR A 234 15.19 16.20 -3.66
N ARG A 235 14.88 17.00 -4.69
CA ARG A 235 13.53 17.43 -5.01
C ARG A 235 12.62 16.27 -5.39
N GLY A 236 13.09 15.34 -6.23
CA GLY A 236 12.31 14.14 -6.59
C GLY A 236 11.98 13.27 -5.38
N ARG A 237 12.96 13.02 -4.50
CA ARG A 237 12.73 12.29 -3.25
C ARG A 237 11.83 13.07 -2.28
N ALA A 238 11.99 14.39 -2.18
CA ALA A 238 11.16 15.22 -1.32
C ALA A 238 9.70 15.26 -1.80
N ALA A 239 9.48 15.33 -3.11
CA ALA A 239 8.16 15.23 -3.70
C ALA A 239 7.49 13.90 -3.35
N LEU A 240 8.24 12.79 -3.34
CA LEU A 240 7.71 11.48 -2.91
C LEU A 240 7.25 11.48 -1.44
N LEU A 241 8.04 12.06 -0.54
CA LEU A 241 7.64 12.17 0.87
C LEU A 241 6.38 13.03 1.02
N GLN A 242 6.29 14.13 0.27
CA GLN A 242 5.11 14.99 0.26
C GLN A 242 3.86 14.25 -0.25
N VAL A 243 3.99 13.45 -1.32
CA VAL A 243 2.91 12.60 -1.84
C VAL A 243 2.37 11.65 -0.76
N ASN A 244 3.26 11.00 -0.02
CA ASN A 244 2.86 10.08 1.06
C ASN A 244 2.20 10.81 2.25
N ALA A 245 2.70 12.00 2.61
CA ALA A 245 2.10 12.80 3.68
C ALA A 245 0.70 13.32 3.33
N LEU A 246 0.50 13.76 2.08
CA LEU A 246 -0.82 14.20 1.59
C LEU A 246 -1.81 13.03 1.52
N ALA A 247 -1.36 11.84 1.12
CA ALA A 247 -2.19 10.64 1.14
C ALA A 247 -2.60 10.27 2.57
N ALA A 248 -1.67 10.33 3.54
CA ALA A 248 -1.98 10.13 4.95
C ALA A 248 -3.02 11.13 5.47
N GLN A 249 -2.91 12.41 5.07
CA GLN A 249 -3.89 13.44 5.40
C GLN A 249 -5.29 13.07 4.89
N ILE A 250 -5.43 12.67 3.61
CA ILE A 250 -6.72 12.26 3.04
C ILE A 250 -7.30 11.07 3.81
N VAL A 251 -6.50 10.03 4.06
CA VAL A 251 -6.95 8.83 4.78
C VAL A 251 -7.39 9.20 6.20
N LEU A 252 -6.63 10.03 6.90
CA LEU A 252 -6.97 10.48 8.24
C LEU A 252 -8.23 11.32 8.28
N GLU A 253 -8.36 12.35 7.44
CA GLU A 253 -9.54 13.22 7.43
C GLU A 253 -10.81 12.47 7.01
N SER A 254 -10.68 11.45 6.16
CA SER A 254 -11.80 10.65 5.66
C SER A 254 -12.18 9.44 6.53
N ALA A 255 -11.36 9.08 7.52
CA ALA A 255 -11.47 7.84 8.30
C ALA A 255 -12.87 7.59 8.89
N PHE A 256 -13.58 8.66 9.26
CA PHE A 256 -14.90 8.62 9.89
C PHE A 256 -15.99 9.33 9.08
N MET A 257 -15.75 9.57 7.79
CA MET A 257 -16.76 10.17 6.92
C MET A 257 -17.81 9.14 6.49
N ASN A 258 -19.08 9.47 6.71
CA ASN A 258 -20.22 8.63 6.34
C ASN A 258 -20.62 8.76 4.86
N GLU A 259 -20.17 9.83 4.21
CA GLU A 259 -20.47 10.15 2.82
C GLU A 259 -19.17 10.50 2.08
N GLU A 260 -18.92 9.85 0.93
CA GLU A 260 -17.74 10.12 0.11
C GLU A 260 -17.81 11.49 -0.56
N CYS A 261 -18.99 12.11 -0.67
CA CYS A 261 -19.10 13.47 -1.21
C CYS A 261 -18.37 14.54 -0.39
N LEU A 262 -18.15 14.28 0.90
CA LEU A 262 -17.39 15.17 1.78
C LEU A 262 -15.91 15.28 1.37
N LEU A 263 -15.39 14.31 0.61
CA LEU A 263 -14.03 14.30 0.06
C LEU A 263 -13.78 15.43 -0.94
N ASP A 264 -14.84 16.04 -1.51
CA ASP A 264 -14.70 17.15 -2.45
C ASP A 264 -13.96 18.35 -1.80
N LYS A 265 -14.08 18.51 -0.47
CA LYS A 265 -13.33 19.52 0.30
C LYS A 265 -11.82 19.32 0.23
N LEU A 266 -11.37 18.10 -0.04
CA LEU A 266 -9.96 17.71 -0.13
C LEU A 266 -9.44 17.73 -1.57
N LEU A 267 -10.20 18.24 -2.54
CA LEU A 267 -9.75 18.40 -3.94
C LEU A 267 -8.36 19.06 -4.07
N PRO A 268 -8.03 20.15 -3.33
CA PRO A 268 -6.69 20.73 -3.38
C PRO A 268 -5.58 19.75 -2.96
N VAL A 269 -5.86 18.87 -2.00
CA VAL A 269 -4.91 17.85 -1.51
C VAL A 269 -4.69 16.78 -2.58
N PHE A 270 -5.76 16.31 -3.24
CA PHE A 270 -5.67 15.38 -4.37
C PHE A 270 -4.88 15.98 -5.55
N GLN A 271 -5.13 17.24 -5.90
CA GLN A 271 -4.38 17.94 -6.96
C GLN A 271 -2.90 18.09 -6.60
N ALA A 272 -2.58 18.35 -5.33
CA ALA A 272 -1.21 18.42 -4.85
C ALA A 272 -0.50 17.06 -4.98
N ILE A 273 -1.16 15.93 -4.66
CA ILE A 273 -0.61 14.58 -4.86
C ILE A 273 -0.20 14.39 -6.31
N VAL A 274 -1.10 14.66 -7.26
CA VAL A 274 -0.83 14.49 -8.69
C VAL A 274 0.33 15.39 -9.15
N THR A 275 0.37 16.64 -8.66
CA THR A 275 1.44 17.59 -8.97
C THR A 275 2.81 17.07 -8.51
N TYR A 276 2.95 16.70 -7.24
CA TYR A 276 4.21 16.17 -6.71
C TYR A 276 4.57 14.80 -7.29
N ALA A 277 3.58 13.97 -7.61
CA ALA A 277 3.80 12.69 -8.27
C ALA A 277 4.37 12.86 -9.69
N LYS A 278 3.96 13.88 -10.44
CA LYS A 278 4.60 14.22 -11.73
C LYS A 278 6.07 14.59 -11.54
N GLU A 279 6.38 15.39 -10.53
CA GLU A 279 7.77 15.78 -10.26
C GLU A 279 8.62 14.56 -9.90
N PHE A 280 8.12 13.70 -9.01
CA PHE A 280 8.73 12.40 -8.70
C PHE A 280 8.96 11.58 -9.98
N ASN A 281 7.91 11.38 -10.79
CA ASN A 281 7.97 10.54 -11.97
C ASN A 281 8.94 11.07 -13.03
N SER A 282 8.99 12.39 -13.22
CA SER A 282 9.91 13.06 -14.15
C SER A 282 11.39 12.82 -13.82
N TYR A 283 11.71 12.70 -12.52
CA TYR A 283 13.06 12.44 -12.06
C TYR A 283 13.43 10.95 -12.12
N PHE A 284 12.46 10.06 -11.90
CA PHE A 284 12.75 8.65 -11.62
C PHE A 284 12.44 7.65 -12.74
N THR A 285 11.60 8.00 -13.72
CA THR A 285 11.27 7.11 -14.86
C THR A 285 12.48 6.63 -15.66
N SER A 286 13.56 7.39 -15.69
CA SER A 286 14.82 7.02 -16.38
C SER A 286 15.90 6.43 -15.46
N ARG A 287 15.72 6.47 -14.13
CA ARG A 287 16.80 6.24 -13.14
C ARG A 287 16.57 5.08 -12.18
N LEU A 288 15.35 4.56 -12.05
CA LEU A 288 15.05 3.52 -11.07
C LEU A 288 14.68 2.18 -11.72
N SER A 289 15.09 1.09 -11.09
CA SER A 289 14.74 -0.30 -11.44
C SER A 289 13.24 -0.52 -11.54
N ALA A 290 12.76 -1.43 -12.39
CA ALA A 290 11.32 -1.77 -12.48
C ALA A 290 10.68 -2.24 -11.15
N PHE A 291 11.50 -2.56 -10.14
CA PHE A 291 11.11 -2.98 -8.81
C PHE A 291 11.66 -2.04 -7.73
N SER A 292 10.87 -1.76 -6.70
CA SER A 292 11.26 -1.16 -5.43
C SER A 292 10.67 -2.00 -4.30
N ALA A 293 11.42 -2.23 -3.23
CA ALA A 293 10.88 -2.88 -2.02
C ALA A 293 10.19 -1.89 -1.07
N ASP A 294 10.23 -0.59 -1.37
CA ASP A 294 9.61 0.49 -0.58
C ASP A 294 8.22 0.87 -1.13
N VAL A 295 7.36 1.44 -0.26
CA VAL A 295 6.17 2.17 -0.71
C VAL A 295 6.62 3.46 -1.41
N CYS A 296 6.25 3.66 -2.67
CA CYS A 296 6.50 4.92 -3.36
C CYS A 296 5.18 5.65 -3.70
N ALA A 297 4.97 6.02 -4.96
CA ALA A 297 3.82 6.84 -5.36
C ALA A 297 2.60 5.99 -5.77
N GLY A 298 2.77 4.67 -5.93
CA GLY A 298 1.71 3.76 -6.35
C GLY A 298 0.46 3.84 -5.46
N PRO A 299 0.56 3.60 -4.14
CA PRO A 299 -0.61 3.64 -3.27
C PRO A 299 -1.27 5.03 -3.20
N PRO A 300 -0.52 6.14 -3.02
CA PRO A 300 -1.11 7.49 -3.07
C PRO A 300 -1.83 7.85 -4.36
N LEU A 301 -1.31 7.44 -5.52
CA LEU A 301 -1.97 7.66 -6.81
C LEU A 301 -3.24 6.81 -6.95
N TYR A 302 -3.19 5.55 -6.49
CA TYR A 302 -4.36 4.69 -6.44
C TYR A 302 -5.46 5.27 -5.52
N LEU A 303 -5.08 5.74 -4.33
CA LEU A 303 -5.97 6.46 -3.40
C LEU A 303 -6.65 7.63 -4.12
N THR A 304 -5.87 8.42 -4.84
CA THR A 304 -6.34 9.61 -5.55
C THR A 304 -7.35 9.23 -6.64
N ALA A 305 -7.02 8.23 -7.47
CA ALA A 305 -7.91 7.78 -8.53
C ALA A 305 -9.22 7.17 -8.00
N ARG A 306 -9.18 6.52 -6.83
CA ARG A 306 -10.34 5.89 -6.19
C ARG A 306 -11.21 6.90 -5.43
N MET A 307 -10.61 7.69 -4.55
CA MET A 307 -11.34 8.52 -3.58
C MET A 307 -11.72 9.90 -4.14
N CYS A 308 -10.94 10.47 -5.04
CA CYS A 308 -11.30 11.74 -5.65
C CYS A 308 -12.53 11.56 -6.55
N ARG A 309 -13.45 12.54 -6.54
CA ARG A 309 -14.65 12.56 -7.40
C ARG A 309 -14.49 13.46 -8.63
N HIS A 310 -13.41 14.24 -8.69
CA HIS A 310 -13.12 15.14 -9.81
C HIS A 310 -12.49 14.38 -10.99
N GLY A 311 -13.29 14.12 -12.03
CA GLY A 311 -12.94 13.27 -13.18
C GLY A 311 -11.56 13.53 -13.81
N PRO A 312 -11.16 14.79 -14.08
CA PRO A 312 -9.82 15.09 -14.60
C PRO A 312 -8.67 14.65 -13.69
N VAL A 313 -8.78 14.85 -12.37
CA VAL A 313 -7.73 14.50 -11.40
C VAL A 313 -7.61 12.98 -11.28
N ARG A 314 -8.73 12.25 -11.35
CA ARG A 314 -8.74 10.79 -11.34
C ARG A 314 -8.02 10.20 -12.54
N ARG A 315 -8.35 10.67 -13.75
CA ARG A 315 -7.72 10.23 -15.01
C ARG A 315 -6.23 10.50 -14.99
N GLU A 316 -5.83 11.68 -14.51
CA GLU A 316 -4.42 12.03 -14.41
C GLU A 316 -3.65 11.15 -13.43
N ALA A 317 -4.24 10.78 -12.29
CA ALA A 317 -3.64 9.82 -11.37
C ALA A 317 -3.51 8.42 -11.99
N ILE A 318 -4.51 7.96 -12.76
CA ILE A 318 -4.48 6.69 -13.49
C ILE A 318 -3.38 6.71 -14.57
N ASP A 319 -3.26 7.80 -15.32
CA ASP A 319 -2.24 7.93 -16.36
C ASP A 319 -0.83 7.95 -15.76
N LEU A 320 -0.65 8.59 -14.60
CA LEU A 320 0.60 8.51 -13.85
C LEU A 320 0.94 7.09 -13.42
N LEU A 321 -0.02 6.33 -12.90
CA LEU A 321 0.18 4.90 -12.57
C LEU A 321 0.61 4.10 -13.80
N ARG A 322 -0.04 4.32 -14.95
CA ARG A 322 0.31 3.66 -16.22
C ARG A 322 1.71 4.02 -16.71
N SER A 323 2.09 5.29 -16.60
CA SER A 323 3.40 5.78 -17.03
C SER A 323 4.55 5.32 -16.12
N THR A 324 4.26 5.08 -14.85
CA THR A 324 5.26 4.67 -13.85
C THR A 324 5.88 3.32 -14.22
N ARG A 325 5.06 2.33 -14.61
CA ARG A 325 5.51 0.96 -15.00
C ARG A 325 6.42 0.28 -13.95
N ARG A 326 6.15 0.51 -12.66
CA ARG A 326 6.91 -0.05 -11.52
C ARG A 326 6.11 -1.03 -10.69
N ARG A 327 6.83 -1.92 -10.02
CA ARG A 327 6.35 -2.73 -8.89
C ARG A 327 6.98 -2.21 -7.59
N GLU A 328 6.14 -1.70 -6.70
CA GLU A 328 6.49 -1.15 -5.38
C GLU A 328 6.08 -2.16 -4.32
N GLY A 329 6.92 -3.17 -4.11
CA GLY A 329 6.57 -4.35 -3.35
C GLY A 329 5.31 -5.00 -3.92
N THR A 330 4.31 -5.18 -3.08
CA THR A 330 3.02 -5.78 -3.45
C THR A 330 2.18 -4.90 -4.39
N TRP A 331 2.49 -3.61 -4.51
CA TRP A 331 1.80 -2.66 -5.40
C TRP A 331 2.36 -2.71 -6.82
N ASP A 332 1.59 -3.26 -7.76
CA ASP A 332 1.92 -3.20 -9.19
C ASP A 332 1.15 -2.03 -9.82
N SER A 333 1.87 -1.00 -10.27
CA SER A 333 1.29 0.25 -10.77
C SER A 333 0.30 0.04 -11.92
N LEU A 334 0.56 -0.89 -12.83
CA LEU A 334 -0.32 -1.20 -13.95
C LEU A 334 -1.56 -1.94 -13.47
N VAL A 335 -1.42 -2.90 -12.56
CA VAL A 335 -2.57 -3.59 -11.95
C VAL A 335 -3.50 -2.58 -11.30
N VAL A 336 -2.97 -1.70 -10.44
CA VAL A 336 -3.82 -0.78 -9.69
C VAL A 336 -4.40 0.34 -10.56
N ALA A 337 -3.75 0.68 -11.68
CA ALA A 337 -4.35 1.57 -12.69
C ALA A 337 -5.60 0.96 -13.32
N GLU A 338 -5.58 -0.33 -13.65
CA GLU A 338 -6.74 -1.01 -14.25
C GLU A 338 -7.87 -1.19 -13.23
N ILE A 339 -7.54 -1.53 -11.98
CA ILE A 339 -8.52 -1.54 -10.87
C ILE A 339 -9.17 -0.15 -10.74
N ALA A 340 -8.36 0.91 -10.68
CA ALA A 340 -8.88 2.28 -10.54
C ALA A 340 -9.70 2.74 -11.75
N THR A 341 -9.32 2.33 -12.96
CA THR A 341 -10.07 2.61 -14.20
C THR A 341 -11.45 1.96 -14.13
N TRP A 342 -11.50 0.67 -13.82
CA TRP A 342 -12.76 -0.07 -13.70
C TRP A 342 -13.69 0.52 -12.62
N LEU A 343 -13.14 0.87 -11.45
CA LEU A 343 -13.92 1.52 -10.38
C LEU A 343 -14.44 2.90 -10.82
N MET A 344 -13.64 3.67 -11.56
CA MET A 344 -14.06 4.96 -12.10
C MET A 344 -15.18 4.80 -13.12
N GLU A 345 -15.06 3.87 -14.07
CA GLU A 345 -16.06 3.62 -15.10
C GLU A 345 -17.43 3.26 -14.50
N ILE A 346 -17.47 2.37 -13.50
CA ILE A 346 -18.72 2.00 -12.81
C ILE A 346 -19.38 3.21 -12.13
N GLU A 347 -18.58 4.06 -11.49
CA GLU A 347 -19.12 5.24 -10.82
C GLU A 347 -19.62 6.28 -11.83
N GLU A 348 -18.97 6.39 -12.98
CA GLU A 348 -19.34 7.30 -14.07
C GLU A 348 -20.60 6.85 -14.84
N GLU A 349 -20.93 5.55 -14.88
CA GLU A 349 -22.22 5.06 -15.41
C GLU A 349 -23.43 5.69 -14.70
N GLY A 350 -23.27 5.98 -13.41
CA GLY A 350 -24.30 6.63 -12.59
C GLY A 350 -24.11 8.14 -12.45
N MET A 351 -23.35 8.79 -13.33
CA MET A 351 -23.08 10.23 -13.29
C MET A 351 -24.33 11.04 -13.66
N GLU A 352 -24.60 12.10 -12.88
CA GLU A 352 -25.66 13.06 -13.13
C GLU A 352 -25.04 14.39 -13.56
N GLY A 353 -25.13 14.71 -14.86
CA GLY A 353 -24.43 15.86 -15.43
C GLY A 353 -22.92 15.69 -15.37
N ASN A 354 -22.23 16.49 -14.54
CA ASN A 354 -20.78 16.44 -14.36
C ASN A 354 -20.36 15.90 -12.97
N PHE A 355 -21.27 15.25 -12.26
CA PHE A 355 -21.06 14.84 -10.87
C PHE A 355 -21.48 13.39 -10.63
N ILE A 356 -20.68 12.68 -9.84
CA ILE A 356 -20.97 11.30 -9.44
C ILE A 356 -21.74 11.34 -8.13
N PRO A 357 -23.07 11.09 -8.07
CA PRO A 357 -23.83 11.15 -6.82
C PRO A 357 -23.33 10.12 -5.80
N GLU A 358 -23.62 10.34 -4.51
CA GLU A 358 -23.19 9.46 -3.41
C GLU A 358 -23.64 7.99 -3.63
N THR A 359 -24.84 7.80 -4.17
CA THR A 359 -25.41 6.48 -4.51
C THR A 359 -24.67 5.75 -5.63
N SER A 360 -23.90 6.47 -6.44
CA SER A 360 -23.09 5.91 -7.53
C SER A 360 -21.69 5.53 -7.09
N ARG A 361 -21.25 5.92 -5.87
CA ARG A 361 -19.94 5.58 -5.33
C ARG A 361 -19.83 4.10 -4.97
N VAL A 362 -18.69 3.48 -5.27
CA VAL A 362 -18.46 2.04 -5.06
C VAL A 362 -17.22 1.79 -4.21
N ARG A 363 -17.28 0.88 -3.25
CA ARG A 363 -16.12 0.48 -2.42
C ARG A 363 -15.68 -0.94 -2.76
N VAL A 364 -14.38 -1.20 -2.84
CA VAL A 364 -13.88 -2.58 -3.04
C VAL A 364 -14.16 -3.36 -1.76
N ALA A 365 -14.84 -4.50 -1.88
CA ALA A 365 -15.20 -5.38 -0.77
C ALA A 365 -14.35 -6.65 -0.74
N LYS A 366 -14.01 -7.18 -1.92
CA LYS A 366 -13.23 -8.40 -2.08
C LYS A 366 -12.35 -8.29 -3.32
N ALA A 367 -11.13 -8.79 -3.23
CA ALA A 367 -10.26 -8.97 -4.37
C ALA A 367 -9.71 -10.40 -4.33
N ASN A 368 -10.16 -11.27 -5.23
CA ASN A 368 -9.64 -12.62 -5.36
C ASN A 368 -8.73 -12.68 -6.58
N LEU A 369 -7.49 -13.08 -6.35
CA LEU A 369 -6.61 -13.46 -7.44
C LEU A 369 -6.80 -14.95 -7.69
N ASP A 370 -7.28 -15.33 -8.87
CA ASP A 370 -7.27 -16.71 -9.34
C ASP A 370 -5.84 -17.02 -9.84
N GLU A 371 -4.97 -17.45 -8.93
CA GLU A 371 -3.55 -17.74 -9.23
C GLU A 371 -3.31 -18.62 -10.48
N PRO A 372 -4.08 -19.70 -10.75
CA PRO A 372 -3.90 -20.50 -11.96
C PRO A 372 -4.37 -19.84 -13.27
N LYS A 373 -5.35 -18.91 -13.23
CA LYS A 373 -5.82 -18.19 -14.43
C LYS A 373 -5.26 -16.78 -14.57
N GLU A 374 -4.56 -16.31 -13.55
CA GLU A 374 -4.13 -14.93 -13.34
C GLU A 374 -5.27 -13.89 -13.22
N ASP A 375 -6.55 -14.28 -13.37
CA ASP A 375 -7.73 -13.41 -13.25
C ASP A 375 -7.85 -12.74 -11.87
N LEU A 376 -8.15 -11.43 -11.85
CA LEU A 376 -8.49 -10.71 -10.63
C LEU A 376 -10.01 -10.50 -10.57
N LEU A 377 -10.67 -11.31 -9.77
CA LEU A 377 -12.08 -11.12 -9.47
C LEU A 377 -12.24 -10.03 -8.41
N LEU A 378 -12.86 -8.91 -8.77
CA LEU A 378 -13.14 -7.81 -7.86
C LEU A 378 -14.63 -7.76 -7.51
N THR A 379 -14.93 -7.87 -6.22
CA THR A 379 -16.27 -7.58 -5.73
C THR A 379 -16.27 -6.18 -5.13
N CYS A 380 -17.17 -5.32 -5.58
CA CYS A 380 -17.42 -4.02 -4.98
C CYS A 380 -18.80 -3.95 -4.34
N MET A 381 -18.93 -3.10 -3.33
CA MET A 381 -20.21 -2.74 -2.71
C MET A 381 -20.62 -1.37 -3.22
N LYS A 382 -21.88 -1.24 -3.62
CA LYS A 382 -22.50 0.03 -4.00
C LYS A 382 -23.49 0.44 -2.93
N ARG A 383 -23.49 1.71 -2.53
CA ARG A 383 -24.44 2.22 -1.55
C ARG A 383 -25.81 2.42 -2.19
N VAL A 384 -26.62 1.37 -2.20
CA VAL A 384 -28.06 1.48 -2.50
C VAL A 384 -28.78 1.36 -1.18
N ARG A 385 -29.19 2.48 -0.59
CA ARG A 385 -29.94 2.47 0.67
C ARG A 385 -31.35 1.96 0.38
N ARG A 386 -31.56 0.64 0.49
CA ARG A 386 -32.92 0.09 0.49
C ARG A 386 -33.67 0.59 1.72
N PRO A 387 -35.01 0.64 1.72
CA PRO A 387 -35.81 1.11 2.87
C PRO A 387 -35.53 0.33 4.17
N ASP A 388 -34.97 -0.88 4.06
CA ASP A 388 -34.57 -1.76 5.16
C ASP A 388 -33.11 -1.56 5.64
N GLY A 389 -32.35 -0.65 5.02
CA GLY A 389 -30.95 -0.36 5.36
C GLY A 389 -29.91 -1.27 4.71
N THR A 390 -30.31 -2.24 3.87
CA THR A 390 -29.38 -3.15 3.19
C THR A 390 -28.66 -2.48 2.01
N MET A 391 -27.45 -2.96 1.68
CA MET A 391 -26.56 -2.44 0.63
C MET A 391 -26.51 -3.40 -0.57
N ASP A 392 -26.50 -2.89 -1.80
CA ASP A 392 -26.36 -3.72 -3.00
C ASP A 392 -24.88 -4.06 -3.28
N CYS A 393 -24.59 -5.34 -3.51
CA CYS A 393 -23.26 -5.80 -3.93
C CYS A 393 -23.20 -5.91 -5.46
N VAL A 394 -22.19 -5.29 -6.07
CA VAL A 394 -21.90 -5.41 -7.49
C VAL A 394 -20.60 -6.20 -7.64
N THR A 395 -20.65 -7.35 -8.30
CA THR A 395 -19.44 -8.13 -8.59
C THR A 395 -19.07 -7.96 -10.05
N ALA A 396 -17.81 -7.64 -10.35
CA ALA A 396 -17.30 -7.84 -11.70
C ALA A 396 -15.94 -8.54 -11.72
N THR A 397 -15.72 -9.32 -12.75
CA THR A 397 -14.43 -9.98 -12.95
C THR A 397 -13.56 -9.08 -13.80
N VAL A 398 -12.41 -8.65 -13.28
CA VAL A 398 -11.38 -8.00 -14.11
C VAL A 398 -10.52 -9.12 -14.69
N ASN A 399 -10.82 -9.48 -15.94
CA ASN A 399 -10.08 -10.51 -16.65
C ASN A 399 -8.64 -10.03 -16.91
N TRP A 400 -7.66 -10.83 -16.51
CA TRP A 400 -6.26 -10.43 -16.50
C TRP A 400 -5.63 -10.46 -17.88
N ASP A 401 -6.15 -11.24 -18.82
CA ASP A 401 -5.59 -11.29 -20.18
C ASP A 401 -5.67 -9.93 -20.87
N GLN A 402 -6.71 -9.13 -20.60
CA GLN A 402 -6.81 -7.75 -21.11
C GLN A 402 -5.77 -6.81 -20.47
N VAL A 403 -5.47 -7.00 -19.18
CA VAL A 403 -4.43 -6.26 -18.44
C VAL A 403 -3.02 -6.68 -18.86
N VAL A 404 -2.81 -7.98 -19.11
CA VAL A 404 -1.54 -8.59 -19.54
C VAL A 404 -1.24 -8.28 -21.00
N GLN A 405 -2.24 -8.23 -21.89
CA GLN A 405 -2.04 -7.85 -23.29
C GLN A 405 -1.54 -6.40 -23.40
N ARG A 406 -2.14 -5.48 -22.61
CA ARG A 406 -1.64 -4.11 -22.46
C ARG A 406 -0.23 -4.04 -21.85
N LYS A 407 0.17 -5.00 -21.01
CA LYS A 407 1.57 -5.15 -20.54
C LYS A 407 2.51 -5.62 -21.66
N LYS A 408 2.11 -6.59 -22.49
CA LYS A 408 2.97 -7.15 -23.56
C LYS A 408 3.29 -6.13 -24.65
N ASP A 409 2.32 -5.32 -25.07
CA ASP A 409 2.53 -4.25 -26.07
C ASP A 409 3.51 -3.16 -25.58
N VAL A 410 3.71 -3.11 -24.26
CA VAL A 410 4.43 -2.07 -23.52
C VAL A 410 5.88 -2.47 -23.15
N PHE A 411 6.19 -3.77 -23.12
CA PHE A 411 7.56 -4.28 -22.88
C PHE A 411 8.31 -4.66 -24.18
N ILE A 412 7.62 -4.63 -25.32
CA ILE A 412 8.19 -4.89 -26.67
C ILE A 412 8.41 -3.58 -27.45
N SER A 413 7.87 -2.44 -26.96
CA SER A 413 8.20 -1.08 -27.43
C SER A 413 9.24 -0.43 -26.53
#